data_AF-A0A1B6C8C8-F1
#
_entry.id   AF-A0A1B6C8C8-F1
#
_cell.length_a   1.000
_cell.length_b   1.000
_cell.length_c   1.000
_cell.angle_alpha   90.00
_cell.angle_beta   90.00
_cell.angle_gamma   90.00
#
_symmetry.space_group_name_H-M   'P 1'
#
loop_
_entity.id
_entity.type
_entity.pdbx_description
1 polymer ?
#
loop_
_entity_poly.entity_id
_entity_poly.type
_entity_poly.pdbx_seq_one_letter_code
_entity_poly.pdbx_strand_id
1 'polypeptide(L)'
;MGDLLISASPCDNTMYVWDVALEVPVPLRRVLGRGISFVTYSPNSLKVFAATTNIVFRVWETMKWNPDLWSVASGHVVSACWSPCGSVLLFATSTESIVYALTWGHVSSVFSSEEKRAAIPAIDVCAIELEGGERVGGEICSLVWDSKGRHLAIMFKQCNIIAVFYTNISTGLHISPCCFVKGMPEESPAYICFQDSFEEGANLTIGWSNGRIQYFPIVYTELPTYVRKTVQGNSFNLSPAIANITESSRFMSYTSN
;
A
#
# COMPACT_ATOMS: atom_id res chain seq x y z
N MET A 1 -3.16 -19.75 -14.20
CA MET A 1 -2.23 -19.21 -13.19
C MET A 1 -3.03 -19.10 -11.90
N GLY A 2 -3.17 -20.22 -11.20
CA GLY A 2 -3.96 -20.35 -9.96
C GLY A 2 -3.61 -21.64 -9.22
N ASP A 3 -2.40 -22.15 -9.45
CA ASP A 3 -2.06 -23.54 -9.18
C ASP A 3 -1.54 -23.69 -7.75
N LEU A 4 -1.02 -22.60 -7.18
CA LEU A 4 -0.58 -22.52 -5.79
C LEU A 4 -1.48 -21.61 -4.97
N LEU A 5 -2.00 -22.15 -3.86
CA LEU A 5 -2.73 -21.41 -2.83
C LEU A 5 -1.83 -21.26 -1.60
N ILE A 6 -1.96 -20.15 -0.86
CA ILE A 6 -1.33 -20.02 0.46
C ILE A 6 -2.39 -19.88 1.54
N SER A 7 -2.20 -20.62 2.63
CA SER A 7 -2.96 -20.45 3.85
C SER A 7 -2.04 -20.10 5.02
N ALA A 8 -2.53 -19.24 5.91
CA ALA A 8 -1.82 -18.80 7.08
C ALA A 8 -2.81 -18.49 8.21
N SER A 9 -2.32 -18.47 9.45
CA SER A 9 -3.15 -18.33 10.65
C SER A 9 -2.48 -17.37 11.64
N PRO A 10 -3.22 -16.43 12.25
CA PRO A 10 -2.70 -15.59 13.33
C PRO A 10 -2.31 -16.36 14.59
N CYS A 11 -2.71 -17.63 14.71
CA CYS A 11 -2.36 -18.48 15.85
C CYS A 11 -1.16 -19.39 15.56
N ASP A 12 -0.69 -19.46 14.30
CA ASP A 12 0.37 -20.38 13.88
C ASP A 12 1.57 -19.64 13.28
N ASN A 13 2.77 -20.17 13.51
CA ASN A 13 4.02 -19.63 12.95
C ASN A 13 4.41 -20.29 11.61
N THR A 14 3.49 -21.03 11.01
CA THR A 14 3.69 -21.78 9.77
C THR A 14 2.65 -21.33 8.77
N MET A 15 3.07 -21.06 7.54
CA MET A 15 2.14 -20.98 6.40
C MET A 15 2.28 -22.24 5.56
N TYR A 16 1.25 -22.54 4.79
CA TYR A 16 1.23 -23.69 3.89
C TYR A 16 1.04 -23.20 2.46
N VAL A 17 1.86 -23.73 1.56
CA VAL A 17 1.67 -23.60 0.12
C VAL A 17 1.02 -24.89 -0.36
N TRP A 18 -0.09 -24.77 -1.08
CA TRP A 18 -0.86 -25.89 -1.57
C TRP A 18 -0.76 -25.93 -3.08
N ASP A 19 -0.33 -27.05 -3.63
CA ASP A 19 -0.63 -27.34 -5.03
C ASP A 19 -2.10 -27.78 -5.10
N VAL A 20 -2.93 -26.96 -5.73
CA VAL A 20 -4.38 -27.16 -5.78
C VAL A 20 -4.73 -28.42 -6.57
N ALA A 21 -3.94 -28.77 -7.59
CA ALA A 21 -4.21 -29.95 -8.42
C ALA A 21 -3.75 -31.24 -7.73
N LEU A 22 -2.66 -31.18 -6.96
CA LEU A 22 -2.14 -32.33 -6.23
C LEU A 22 -2.77 -32.51 -4.84
N GLU A 23 -3.46 -31.48 -4.33
CA GLU A 23 -4.03 -31.43 -2.98
C GLU A 23 -2.97 -31.65 -1.87
N VAL A 24 -1.70 -31.34 -2.17
CA VAL A 24 -0.58 -31.53 -1.24
C VAL A 24 -0.14 -30.21 -0.63
N PRO A 25 -0.16 -30.07 0.72
CA PRO A 25 0.44 -28.93 1.40
C PRO A 25 1.95 -29.10 1.60
N VAL A 26 2.70 -28.04 1.31
CA VAL A 26 4.10 -27.88 1.68
C VAL A 26 4.22 -26.81 2.76
N PRO A 27 4.66 -27.15 3.99
CA PRO A 27 4.79 -26.18 5.07
C PRO A 27 6.01 -25.28 4.87
N LEU A 28 5.79 -23.98 4.83
CA LEU A 28 6.85 -22.98 4.93
C LEU A 28 7.04 -22.59 6.39
N ARG A 29 8.06 -23.22 6.98
CA ARG A 29 8.46 -22.97 8.36
C ARG A 29 9.38 -21.75 8.42
N ARG A 30 9.57 -21.21 9.62
CA ARG A 30 10.46 -20.08 9.96
C ARG A 30 9.88 -18.68 9.73
N VAL A 31 8.56 -18.48 9.68
CA VAL A 31 8.00 -17.12 9.60
C VAL A 31 8.51 -16.22 10.73
N LEU A 32 8.67 -16.78 11.95
CA LEU A 32 9.01 -16.06 13.20
C LEU A 32 7.95 -15.00 13.53
N GLY A 33 7.90 -14.47 14.76
CA GLY A 33 7.06 -13.30 15.06
C GLY A 33 5.69 -13.53 15.72
N ARG A 34 5.32 -14.76 16.11
CA ARG A 34 3.99 -15.11 16.69
C ARG A 34 2.86 -14.81 15.70
N GLY A 35 2.34 -15.85 15.04
CA GLY A 35 1.17 -15.74 14.17
C GLY A 35 1.43 -15.01 12.86
N ILE A 36 0.63 -15.32 11.84
CA ILE A 36 0.65 -14.65 10.54
C ILE A 36 -0.66 -13.90 10.39
N SER A 37 -0.60 -12.56 10.37
CA SER A 37 -1.80 -11.72 10.30
C SER A 37 -2.40 -11.73 8.90
N PHE A 38 -1.58 -11.66 7.86
CA PHE A 38 -1.99 -11.82 6.47
C PHE A 38 -0.81 -12.16 5.55
N VAL A 39 -1.13 -12.68 4.36
CA VAL A 39 -0.17 -13.09 3.33
C VAL A 39 -0.63 -12.59 1.97
N THR A 40 0.30 -12.18 1.12
CA THR A 40 -0.02 -11.76 -0.25
C THR A 40 1.11 -12.09 -1.23
N TYR A 41 0.75 -12.63 -2.39
CA TYR A 41 1.66 -12.85 -3.52
C TYR A 41 1.95 -11.53 -4.23
N SER A 42 3.18 -11.36 -4.72
CA SER A 42 3.45 -10.32 -5.71
C SER A 42 2.69 -10.61 -7.01
N PRO A 43 2.31 -9.59 -7.80
CA PRO A 43 1.57 -9.79 -9.05
C PRO A 43 2.28 -10.72 -10.05
N ASN A 44 3.61 -10.70 -10.06
CA ASN A 44 4.44 -11.59 -10.86
C ASN A 44 4.64 -12.99 -10.25
N SER A 45 4.05 -13.29 -9.09
CA SER A 45 4.19 -14.54 -8.33
C SER A 45 5.63 -14.93 -7.95
N LEU A 46 6.60 -14.02 -8.08
CA LEU A 46 8.01 -14.27 -7.73
C LEU A 46 8.29 -14.09 -6.23
N LYS A 47 7.37 -13.47 -5.50
CA LYS A 47 7.50 -13.21 -4.07
C LYS A 47 6.20 -13.43 -3.32
N VAL A 48 6.35 -13.78 -2.04
CA VAL A 48 5.26 -13.86 -1.07
C VAL A 48 5.63 -13.02 0.13
N PHE A 49 4.79 -12.07 0.50
CA PHE A 49 4.92 -11.30 1.73
C PHE A 49 4.04 -11.91 2.81
N ALA A 50 4.58 -12.13 4.01
CA ALA A 50 3.81 -12.53 5.18
C ALA A 50 4.06 -11.56 6.34
N ALA A 51 2.99 -10.89 6.77
CA ALA A 51 2.96 -10.06 7.96
C ALA A 51 2.71 -10.93 9.19
N THR A 52 3.32 -10.58 10.32
CA THR A 52 3.10 -11.25 11.60
C THR A 52 2.36 -10.33 12.56
N THR A 53 1.92 -10.85 13.70
CA THR A 53 1.29 -10.02 14.75
C THR A 53 2.32 -9.31 15.63
N ASN A 54 3.56 -9.17 15.18
CA ASN A 54 4.66 -8.52 15.90
C ASN A 54 5.55 -7.73 14.93
N ILE A 55 6.67 -7.19 15.41
CA ILE A 55 7.57 -6.32 14.66
C ILE A 55 8.30 -7.02 13.49
N VAL A 56 8.25 -8.35 13.43
CA VAL A 56 8.96 -9.14 12.41
C VAL A 56 8.03 -9.43 11.26
N PHE A 57 8.53 -9.43 10.03
CA PHE A 57 7.79 -9.98 8.90
C PHE A 57 8.79 -10.56 7.90
N ARG A 58 8.29 -11.21 6.86
CA ARG A 58 9.15 -11.87 5.89
C ARG A 58 8.64 -11.76 4.47
N VAL A 59 9.60 -11.87 3.55
CA VAL A 59 9.34 -11.96 2.11
C VAL A 59 10.04 -13.20 1.58
N TRP A 60 9.30 -14.12 0.99
CA TRP A 60 9.86 -15.31 0.36
C TRP A 60 10.04 -15.07 -1.13
N GLU A 61 11.15 -15.55 -1.66
CA GLU A 61 11.30 -15.78 -3.09
C GLU A 61 10.67 -17.14 -3.44
N THR A 62 9.86 -17.23 -4.51
CA THR A 62 8.99 -18.40 -4.74
C THR A 62 9.60 -19.54 -5.54
N MET A 63 10.74 -19.36 -6.23
CA MET A 63 11.38 -20.47 -6.97
C MET A 63 12.09 -21.43 -6.02
N LYS A 64 12.78 -20.90 -5.00
CA LYS A 64 13.52 -21.71 -4.00
C LYS A 64 12.90 -21.63 -2.61
N TRP A 65 11.86 -20.83 -2.43
CA TRP A 65 11.23 -20.59 -1.13
C TRP A 65 12.21 -20.05 -0.08
N ASN A 66 13.17 -19.23 -0.54
CA ASN A 66 14.16 -18.61 0.32
C ASN A 66 13.54 -17.44 1.10
N PRO A 67 13.65 -17.42 2.45
CA PRO A 67 13.00 -16.41 3.27
C PRO A 67 13.91 -15.21 3.59
N ASP A 68 13.52 -14.01 3.18
CA ASP A 68 14.13 -12.75 3.61
C ASP A 68 13.46 -12.25 4.90
N LEU A 69 14.26 -11.98 5.94
CA LEU A 69 13.80 -11.48 7.24
C LEU A 69 13.83 -9.96 7.29
N TRP A 70 12.74 -9.37 7.74
CA TRP A 70 12.59 -7.93 7.92
C TRP A 70 11.97 -7.60 9.28
N SER A 71 12.14 -6.36 9.72
CA SER A 71 11.54 -5.87 10.95
C SER A 71 11.18 -4.39 10.87
N VAL A 72 10.16 -4.00 11.62
CA VAL A 72 9.80 -2.61 11.90
C VAL A 72 10.31 -2.17 13.27
N ALA A 73 10.37 -0.86 13.51
CA ALA A 73 10.83 -0.32 14.79
C ALA A 73 9.82 -0.53 15.92
N SER A 74 8.52 -0.46 15.62
CA SER A 74 7.45 -0.61 16.59
C SER A 74 6.17 -1.15 15.93
N GLY A 75 5.27 -1.73 16.76
CA GLY A 75 3.98 -2.25 16.32
C GLY A 75 4.09 -3.54 15.50
N HIS A 76 3.20 -3.68 14.52
CA HIS A 76 3.20 -4.75 13.53
C HIS A 76 2.61 -4.24 12.22
N VAL A 77 2.80 -4.97 11.11
CA VAL A 77 2.25 -4.57 9.82
C VAL A 77 0.73 -4.77 9.82
N VAL A 78 -0.02 -3.73 9.48
CA VAL A 78 -1.50 -3.73 9.44
C VAL A 78 -2.07 -3.75 8.04
N SER A 79 -1.31 -3.26 7.05
CA SER A 79 -1.70 -3.24 5.65
C SER A 79 -0.47 -3.26 4.76
N ALA A 80 -0.56 -3.94 3.62
CA ALA A 80 0.46 -3.91 2.58
C ALA A 80 -0.15 -4.09 1.19
N CYS A 81 0.48 -3.51 0.17
CA CYS A 81 0.08 -3.67 -1.23
C CYS A 81 1.31 -3.78 -2.15
N TRP A 82 1.26 -4.71 -3.12
CA TRP A 82 2.30 -4.88 -4.13
C TRP A 82 2.11 -3.90 -5.29
N SER A 83 3.19 -3.30 -5.79
CA SER A 83 3.16 -2.55 -7.04
C SER A 83 2.80 -3.48 -8.21
N PRO A 84 2.18 -2.98 -9.29
CA PRO A 84 1.75 -3.85 -10.40
C PRO A 84 2.87 -4.61 -11.09
N CYS A 85 4.08 -4.04 -11.13
CA CYS A 85 5.26 -4.73 -11.67
C CYS A 85 5.94 -5.68 -10.67
N GLY A 86 5.49 -5.70 -9.41
CA GLY A 86 6.01 -6.57 -8.34
C GLY A 86 7.40 -6.20 -7.83
N SER A 87 7.91 -5.01 -8.17
CA SER A 87 9.24 -4.52 -7.74
C SER A 87 9.22 -3.72 -6.45
N VAL A 88 8.04 -3.28 -6.00
CA VAL A 88 7.87 -2.50 -4.77
C VAL A 88 6.73 -3.10 -3.94
N LEU A 89 6.93 -3.20 -2.63
CA LEU A 89 5.87 -3.46 -1.66
C LEU A 89 5.76 -2.24 -0.75
N LEU A 90 4.57 -1.65 -0.66
CA LEU A 90 4.27 -0.64 0.36
C LEU A 90 3.59 -1.30 1.53
N PHE A 91 3.92 -0.85 2.75
CA PHE A 91 3.25 -1.32 3.95
C PHE A 91 3.17 -0.23 5.03
N ALA A 92 2.25 -0.40 5.97
CA ALA A 92 2.07 0.46 7.13
C ALA A 92 2.07 -0.34 8.44
N THR A 93 2.45 0.31 9.53
CA THR A 93 2.50 -0.29 10.87
C THR A 93 1.35 0.18 11.74
N SER A 94 1.08 -0.55 12.83
CA SER A 94 -0.02 -0.25 13.76
C SER A 94 0.20 0.98 14.63
N THR A 95 1.41 1.57 14.64
CA THR A 95 1.82 2.59 15.61
C THR A 95 2.37 3.87 14.98
N GLU A 96 2.64 3.87 13.67
CA GLU A 96 3.29 4.99 12.98
C GLU A 96 2.41 5.51 11.85
N SER A 97 2.56 6.80 11.53
CA SER A 97 1.95 7.44 10.36
C SER A 97 2.83 7.37 9.12
N ILE A 98 3.70 6.36 9.02
CA ILE A 98 4.67 6.23 7.92
C ILE A 98 4.24 5.09 7.02
N VAL A 99 4.21 5.35 5.71
CA VAL A 99 4.21 4.28 4.71
C VAL A 99 5.65 3.93 4.42
N TYR A 100 5.99 2.66 4.58
CA TYR A 100 7.30 2.11 4.25
C TYR A 100 7.28 1.43 2.89
N ALA A 101 8.45 1.41 2.23
CA ALA A 101 8.68 0.71 0.98
C ALA A 101 9.78 -0.34 1.13
N LEU A 102 9.54 -1.49 0.51
CA LEU A 102 10.55 -2.49 0.18
C LEU A 102 10.71 -2.49 -1.33
N THR A 103 11.95 -2.42 -1.83
CA THR A 103 12.24 -2.34 -3.26
C THR A 103 13.14 -3.49 -3.71
N TRP A 104 12.86 -4.02 -4.90
CA TRP A 104 13.63 -5.07 -5.54
C TRP A 104 13.91 -4.70 -7.00
N GLY A 105 15.18 -4.67 -7.40
CA GLY A 105 15.60 -4.32 -8.76
C GLY A 105 17.05 -4.76 -9.09
N HIS A 106 17.46 -4.60 -10.35
CA HIS A 106 18.70 -5.16 -10.91
C HIS A 106 20.00 -4.69 -10.22
N VAL A 107 19.99 -3.53 -9.56
CA VAL A 107 21.19 -2.90 -8.97
C VAL A 107 21.33 -3.20 -7.47
N SER A 108 20.24 -3.54 -6.77
CA SER A 108 20.30 -3.90 -5.35
C SER A 108 20.98 -5.24 -5.09
N SER A 109 21.04 -6.13 -6.09
CA SER A 109 21.67 -7.45 -5.96
C SER A 109 23.17 -7.47 -6.21
N VAL A 110 23.77 -6.38 -6.69
CA VAL A 110 25.22 -6.35 -7.00
C VAL A 110 26.06 -6.00 -5.75
N PHE A 111 25.47 -5.33 -4.75
CA PHE A 111 26.22 -4.80 -3.61
C PHE A 111 25.65 -5.11 -2.21
N SER A 112 24.59 -5.91 -2.06
CA SER A 112 24.16 -6.29 -0.71
C SER A 112 24.93 -7.52 -0.23
N SER A 113 26.04 -7.28 0.47
CA SER A 113 26.50 -8.18 1.54
C SER A 113 25.36 -8.37 2.57
N GLU A 114 25.52 -9.30 3.50
CA GLU A 114 24.55 -9.70 4.54
C GLU A 114 24.12 -8.58 5.54
N GLU A 115 24.12 -7.33 5.12
CA GLU A 115 23.60 -6.22 5.91
C GLU A 115 22.07 -6.24 5.95
N LYS A 116 21.55 -6.06 7.17
CA LYS A 116 20.11 -5.97 7.47
C LYS A 116 19.43 -5.04 6.48
N ARG A 117 18.61 -5.61 5.59
CA ARG A 117 17.74 -4.80 4.75
C ARG A 117 16.71 -4.11 5.67
N ALA A 118 16.77 -2.79 5.72
CA ALA A 118 15.81 -1.97 6.45
C ALA A 118 14.72 -1.48 5.50
N ALA A 119 13.48 -1.41 5.99
CA ALA A 119 12.40 -0.80 5.23
C ALA A 119 12.66 0.70 5.09
N ILE A 120 12.37 1.25 3.90
CA ILE A 120 12.65 2.65 3.59
C ILE A 120 11.38 3.46 3.88
N PRO A 121 11.40 4.52 4.71
CA PRO A 121 10.25 5.40 4.85
C PRO A 121 9.97 6.09 3.51
N ALA A 122 8.78 5.89 2.96
CA ALA A 122 8.39 6.39 1.64
C ALA A 122 7.64 7.72 1.75
N ILE A 123 6.64 7.80 2.62
CA ILE A 123 5.91 9.03 2.94
C ILE A 123 5.50 9.07 4.42
N ASP A 124 5.49 10.27 5.00
CA ASP A 124 4.86 10.54 6.28
C ASP A 124 3.47 11.16 6.04
N VAL A 125 2.47 10.53 6.62
CA VAL A 125 1.05 10.90 6.57
C VAL A 125 0.56 11.29 7.96
N CYS A 126 1.42 11.92 8.77
CA CYS A 126 1.10 12.48 10.07
C CYS A 126 -0.18 13.32 10.01
N ALA A 127 -0.97 13.25 11.09
CA ALA A 127 -2.27 13.90 11.13
C ALA A 127 -2.13 15.42 11.11
N ILE A 128 -2.90 16.06 10.25
CA ILE A 128 -3.03 17.51 10.17
C ILE A 128 -4.49 17.92 10.31
N GLU A 129 -4.71 19.17 10.70
CA GLU A 129 -6.02 19.81 10.65
C GLU A 129 -6.12 20.64 9.37
N LEU A 130 -7.16 20.40 8.58
CA LEU A 130 -7.49 21.19 7.40
C LEU A 130 -8.15 22.50 7.83
N GLU A 131 -8.17 23.52 6.96
CA GLU A 131 -8.78 24.83 7.33
C GLU A 131 -10.28 24.72 7.66
N GLY A 132 -10.95 23.65 7.22
CA GLY A 132 -12.34 23.31 7.59
C GLY A 132 -12.51 22.69 8.99
N GLY A 133 -11.43 22.57 9.79
CA GLY A 133 -11.43 21.95 11.13
C GLY A 133 -11.39 20.42 11.10
N GLU A 134 -11.26 19.82 9.94
CA GLU A 134 -11.27 18.36 9.75
C GLU A 134 -9.86 17.80 9.94
N ARG A 135 -9.73 16.70 10.67
CA ARG A 135 -8.45 16.01 10.85
C ARG A 135 -8.25 14.91 9.82
N VAL A 136 -7.11 14.92 9.12
CA VAL A 136 -6.72 13.91 8.13
C VAL A 136 -5.30 13.41 8.36
N GLY A 137 -5.06 12.11 8.17
CA GLY A 137 -3.78 11.46 8.45
C GLY A 137 -3.74 10.77 9.82
N GLY A 138 -2.57 10.27 10.20
CA GLY A 138 -2.32 9.53 11.43
C GLY A 138 -2.11 8.03 11.21
N GLU A 139 -2.62 7.19 12.11
CA GLU A 139 -2.49 5.74 12.02
C GLU A 139 -3.20 5.20 10.77
N ILE A 140 -2.47 4.50 9.92
CA ILE A 140 -3.01 3.91 8.69
C ILE A 140 -3.74 2.61 9.03
N CYS A 141 -4.84 2.33 8.35
CA CYS A 141 -5.53 1.03 8.44
C CYS A 141 -5.66 0.30 7.10
N SER A 142 -5.57 0.99 5.95
CA SER A 142 -5.59 0.35 4.64
C SER A 142 -4.74 1.13 3.62
N LEU A 143 -4.08 0.38 2.75
CA LEU A 143 -3.29 0.85 1.60
C LEU A 143 -3.73 0.06 0.37
N VAL A 144 -4.19 0.75 -0.68
CA VAL A 144 -4.50 0.11 -1.97
C VAL A 144 -3.85 0.88 -3.11
N TRP A 145 -3.19 0.13 -3.98
CA TRP A 145 -2.53 0.63 -5.18
C TRP A 145 -3.36 0.27 -6.39
N ASP A 146 -3.54 1.18 -7.34
CA ASP A 146 -4.21 0.86 -8.59
C ASP A 146 -3.40 -0.09 -9.47
N SER A 147 -4.09 -0.82 -10.36
CA SER A 147 -3.49 -1.81 -11.26
C SER A 147 -2.48 -1.21 -12.25
N LYS A 148 -2.48 0.11 -12.46
CA LYS A 148 -1.54 0.81 -13.34
C LYS A 148 -0.39 1.48 -12.57
N GLY A 149 -0.41 1.44 -11.24
CA GLY A 149 0.68 1.93 -10.39
C GLY A 149 0.82 3.46 -10.39
N ARG A 150 -0.27 4.18 -10.67
CA ARG A 150 -0.35 5.65 -10.74
C ARG A 150 -1.05 6.29 -9.55
N HIS A 151 -1.82 5.54 -8.77
CA HIS A 151 -2.61 6.03 -7.64
C HIS A 151 -2.49 5.10 -6.43
N LEU A 152 -2.20 5.69 -5.27
CA LEU A 152 -2.24 5.04 -3.97
C LEU A 152 -3.33 5.70 -3.13
N ALA A 153 -4.29 4.91 -2.64
CA ALA A 153 -5.29 5.38 -1.70
C ALA A 153 -5.00 4.85 -0.29
N ILE A 154 -5.13 5.73 0.69
CA ILE A 154 -4.80 5.47 2.09
C ILE A 154 -6.01 5.79 2.96
N MET A 155 -6.41 4.83 3.78
CA MET A 155 -7.36 5.03 4.88
C MET A 155 -6.63 5.11 6.22
N PHE A 156 -7.16 5.96 7.09
CA PHE A 156 -6.66 6.15 8.45
C PHE A 156 -7.66 5.66 9.48
N LYS A 157 -7.18 5.21 10.63
CA LYS A 157 -8.05 4.88 11.77
C LYS A 157 -8.75 6.14 12.26
N GLN A 158 -10.05 6.00 12.55
CA GLN A 158 -10.87 7.06 13.15
C GLN A 158 -10.86 8.38 12.33
N CYS A 159 -10.72 8.28 11.00
CA CYS A 159 -10.79 9.40 10.07
C CYS A 159 -11.85 9.11 9.01
N ASN A 160 -12.63 10.12 8.63
CA ASN A 160 -13.67 10.05 7.60
C ASN A 160 -13.17 10.46 6.20
N ILE A 161 -11.86 10.71 6.06
CA ILE A 161 -11.22 11.15 4.83
C ILE A 161 -10.23 10.09 4.34
N ILE A 162 -10.32 9.76 3.06
CA ILE A 162 -9.32 8.96 2.33
C ILE A 162 -8.34 9.92 1.67
N ALA A 163 -7.04 9.68 1.82
CA ALA A 163 -6.01 10.41 1.09
C ALA A 163 -5.61 9.63 -0.16
N VAL A 164 -5.61 10.30 -1.32
CA VAL A 164 -5.15 9.74 -2.59
C VAL A 164 -3.85 10.44 -2.98
N PHE A 165 -2.90 9.65 -3.47
CA PHE A 165 -1.60 10.11 -3.93
C PHE A 165 -1.37 9.64 -5.37
N TYR A 166 -0.68 10.46 -6.15
CA TYR A 166 -0.06 10.02 -7.39
C TYR A 166 1.18 9.20 -7.07
N THR A 167 1.42 8.16 -7.86
CA THR A 167 2.62 7.34 -7.78
C THR A 167 3.29 7.23 -9.14
N ASN A 168 4.61 7.12 -9.14
CA ASN A 168 5.39 6.75 -10.31
C ASN A 168 6.49 5.77 -9.87
N ILE A 169 6.64 4.68 -10.62
CA ILE A 169 7.57 3.59 -10.32
C ILE A 169 8.54 3.29 -11.48
N SER A 170 8.60 4.16 -12.50
CA SER A 170 9.40 3.91 -13.71
C SER A 170 10.91 3.96 -13.46
N THR A 171 11.38 4.91 -12.65
CA THR A 171 12.81 5.13 -12.33
C THR A 171 13.13 4.98 -10.84
N GLY A 172 12.14 4.60 -10.05
CA GLY A 172 12.16 4.64 -8.59
C GLY A 172 10.77 4.99 -8.06
N LEU A 173 10.55 4.81 -6.76
CA LEU A 173 9.27 5.14 -6.14
C LEU A 173 9.18 6.65 -5.88
N HIS A 174 8.30 7.32 -6.61
CA HIS A 174 7.89 8.70 -6.35
C HIS A 174 6.43 8.70 -5.92
N ILE A 175 6.12 9.38 -4.82
CA ILE A 175 4.76 9.57 -4.32
C ILE A 175 4.54 11.06 -4.14
N SER A 176 3.48 11.60 -4.75
CA SER A 176 3.09 12.99 -4.59
C SER A 176 1.61 13.11 -4.27
N PRO A 177 1.19 14.15 -3.56
CA PRO A 177 -0.20 14.27 -3.15
C PRO A 177 -1.15 14.45 -4.34
N CYS A 178 -2.36 13.87 -4.28
CA CYS A 178 -3.38 13.99 -5.32
C CYS A 178 -4.62 14.73 -4.81
N CYS A 179 -5.41 14.11 -3.93
CA CYS A 179 -6.65 14.69 -3.42
C CYS A 179 -7.14 13.97 -2.16
N PHE A 180 -8.21 14.53 -1.57
CA PHE A 180 -8.98 13.88 -0.50
C PHE A 180 -10.34 13.42 -1.02
N VAL A 181 -10.77 12.25 -0.56
CA VAL A 181 -12.12 11.72 -0.80
C VAL A 181 -12.84 11.60 0.53
N LYS A 182 -14.04 12.19 0.61
CA LYS A 182 -14.88 12.21 1.81
C LYS A 182 -16.30 11.79 1.44
N GLY A 183 -16.94 11.08 2.37
CA GLY A 183 -18.33 10.65 2.25
C GLY A 183 -19.32 11.74 2.64
N MET A 184 -20.57 11.36 2.81
CA MET A 184 -21.60 12.20 3.40
C MET A 184 -21.26 12.51 4.87
N PRO A 185 -21.90 13.53 5.48
CA PRO A 185 -21.78 13.76 6.92
C PRO A 185 -22.02 12.47 7.73
N GLU A 186 -21.23 12.26 8.78
CA GLU A 186 -21.24 11.06 9.64
C GLU A 186 -20.77 9.73 8.97
N GLU A 187 -20.52 9.71 7.66
CA GLU A 187 -19.93 8.53 7.04
C GLU A 187 -18.42 8.47 7.28
N SER A 188 -17.93 7.26 7.51
CA SER A 188 -16.50 6.95 7.52
C SER A 188 -16.23 5.81 6.55
N PRO A 189 -15.08 5.80 5.86
CA PRO A 189 -14.73 4.72 4.95
C PRO A 189 -14.48 3.45 5.78
N ALA A 190 -15.13 2.35 5.39
CA ALA A 190 -14.97 1.03 5.98
C ALA A 190 -14.11 0.11 5.10
N TYR A 191 -14.11 0.34 3.79
CA TYR A 191 -13.34 -0.45 2.83
C TYR A 191 -12.96 0.37 1.59
N ILE A 192 -11.80 0.10 1.02
CA ILE A 192 -11.34 0.65 -0.27
C ILE A 192 -10.71 -0.45 -1.13
N CYS A 193 -10.89 -0.36 -2.45
CA CYS A 193 -10.19 -1.19 -3.43
C CYS A 193 -10.24 -0.52 -4.81
N PHE A 194 -9.16 -0.60 -5.59
CA PHE A 194 -9.19 -0.19 -7.00
C PHE A 194 -9.73 -1.33 -7.88
N GLN A 195 -10.52 -0.97 -8.88
CA GLN A 195 -10.96 -1.93 -9.91
C GLN A 195 -9.82 -2.20 -10.89
N ASP A 196 -9.59 -3.48 -11.21
CA ASP A 196 -8.55 -3.89 -12.15
C ASP A 196 -8.87 -3.49 -13.60
N SER A 197 -10.15 -3.47 -13.97
CA SER A 197 -10.62 -3.39 -15.36
C SER A 197 -11.16 -2.01 -15.79
N PHE A 198 -10.67 -0.91 -15.20
CA PHE A 198 -11.08 0.44 -15.61
C PHE A 198 -10.10 1.04 -16.63
N GLU A 199 -10.50 1.08 -17.90
CA GLU A 199 -9.60 1.45 -19.01
C GLU A 199 -9.22 2.93 -19.00
N GLU A 200 -10.19 3.82 -18.76
CA GLU A 200 -10.03 5.28 -18.83
C GLU A 200 -9.12 5.87 -17.73
N GLY A 201 -8.76 5.09 -16.71
CA GLY A 201 -8.00 5.61 -15.59
C GLY A 201 -7.77 4.62 -14.47
N ALA A 202 -8.06 5.04 -13.23
CA ALA A 202 -8.25 4.18 -12.08
C ALA A 202 -9.65 4.41 -11.50
N ASN A 203 -10.32 3.39 -10.96
CA ASN A 203 -11.62 3.55 -10.31
C ASN A 203 -11.58 2.99 -8.90
N LEU A 204 -11.65 3.86 -7.91
CA LEU A 204 -11.62 3.51 -6.50
C LEU A 204 -13.05 3.15 -6.04
N THR A 205 -13.26 1.91 -5.62
CA THR A 205 -14.47 1.47 -4.94
C THR A 205 -14.32 1.73 -3.45
N ILE A 206 -15.31 2.40 -2.86
CA ILE A 206 -15.34 2.79 -1.45
C ILE A 206 -16.61 2.21 -0.83
N GLY A 207 -16.44 1.41 0.22
CA GLY A 207 -17.53 1.01 1.11
C GLY A 207 -17.58 1.90 2.33
N TRP A 208 -18.70 2.59 2.54
CA TRP A 208 -18.91 3.49 3.68
C TRP A 208 -19.51 2.75 4.89
N SER A 209 -19.37 3.33 6.08
CA SER A 209 -19.81 2.77 7.36
C SER A 209 -21.31 2.44 7.44
N ASN A 210 -22.14 3.10 6.62
CA ASN A 210 -23.58 2.85 6.53
C ASN A 210 -23.96 1.80 5.45
N GLY A 211 -22.99 1.14 4.82
CA GLY A 211 -23.20 0.15 3.77
C GLY A 211 -23.32 0.72 2.35
N ARG A 212 -23.24 2.05 2.17
CA ARG A 212 -23.23 2.67 0.85
C ARG A 212 -21.94 2.29 0.11
N ILE A 213 -22.06 1.92 -1.15
CA ILE A 213 -20.92 1.74 -2.06
C ILE A 213 -20.83 2.96 -2.98
N GLN A 214 -19.64 3.54 -3.09
CA GLN A 214 -19.34 4.64 -3.99
C GLN A 214 -18.20 4.25 -4.93
N TYR A 215 -18.32 4.61 -6.20
CA TYR A 215 -17.24 4.54 -7.17
C TYR A 215 -16.67 5.94 -7.38
N PHE A 216 -15.34 6.03 -7.35
CA PHE A 216 -14.59 7.27 -7.51
C PHE A 216 -13.62 7.11 -8.68
N PRO A 217 -14.04 7.46 -9.91
CA PRO A 217 -13.19 7.38 -11.09
C PRO A 217 -12.16 8.52 -11.12
N ILE A 218 -10.92 8.17 -11.44
CA ILE A 218 -9.80 9.07 -11.68
C ILE A 218 -9.39 8.90 -13.14
N VAL A 219 -9.96 9.73 -14.02
CA VAL A 219 -9.76 9.63 -15.47
C VAL A 219 -8.42 10.23 -15.87
N TYR A 220 -7.68 9.54 -16.74
CA TYR A 220 -6.41 10.03 -17.26
C TYR A 220 -6.70 10.98 -18.41
N THR A 221 -6.70 12.27 -18.14
CA THR A 221 -6.71 13.26 -19.22
C THR A 221 -5.35 13.22 -19.90
N GLU A 222 -5.33 12.89 -21.19
CA GLU A 222 -4.16 13.18 -22.04
C GLU A 222 -4.02 14.69 -22.11
N LEU A 223 -3.21 15.28 -21.23
CA LEU A 223 -2.78 16.65 -21.43
C LEU A 223 -1.84 16.68 -22.65
N PRO A 224 -2.08 17.54 -23.66
CA PRO A 224 -1.09 17.74 -24.72
C PRO A 224 0.22 18.18 -24.06
N THR A 225 1.32 17.59 -24.52
CA THR A 225 2.68 17.75 -23.99
C THR A 225 3.03 19.22 -23.76
N TYR A 226 2.83 19.71 -22.55
CA TYR A 226 3.42 20.95 -22.08
C TYR A 226 4.48 20.60 -21.03
N VAL A 227 5.71 21.00 -21.35
CA VAL A 227 6.94 20.71 -20.62
C VAL A 227 6.76 20.99 -19.12
N ARG A 228 6.71 19.94 -18.29
CA ARG A 228 6.86 20.09 -16.84
C ARG A 228 8.35 20.30 -16.55
N LYS A 229 8.70 21.50 -16.07
CA LYS A 229 10.03 21.78 -15.50
C LYS A 229 10.23 20.86 -14.29
N THR A 230 11.26 20.04 -14.36
CA THR A 230 11.77 19.26 -13.22
C THR A 230 12.28 20.22 -12.15
N VAL A 231 11.65 20.21 -10.98
CA VAL A 231 12.26 20.77 -9.77
C VAL A 231 12.97 19.62 -9.08
N GLN A 232 14.30 19.55 -9.23
CA GLN A 232 15.14 18.72 -8.37
C GLN A 232 15.18 19.39 -6.99
N GLY A 233 14.41 18.85 -6.05
CA GLY A 233 14.53 19.16 -4.63
C GLY A 233 15.31 18.05 -3.93
N ASN A 234 16.62 18.23 -3.77
CA ASN A 234 17.42 17.47 -2.82
C ASN A 234 17.27 18.12 -1.44
N SER A 235 16.35 17.62 -0.62
CA SER A 235 16.38 17.83 0.83
C SER A 235 15.45 16.85 1.55
N PHE A 236 16.04 16.04 2.44
CA PHE A 236 15.32 15.21 3.40
C PHE A 236 14.73 16.10 4.49
N ASN A 237 13.54 16.64 4.24
CA ASN A 237 12.63 17.14 5.27
C ASN A 237 11.26 16.51 4.98
N LEU A 238 10.89 15.48 5.74
CA LEU A 238 9.55 14.89 5.69
C LEU A 238 8.59 15.85 6.40
N SER A 239 8.13 16.89 5.69
CA SER A 239 6.86 17.52 6.08
C SER A 239 5.73 16.54 5.80
N PRO A 240 4.58 16.62 6.51
CA PRO A 240 3.47 15.71 6.26
C PRO A 240 3.06 15.81 4.79
N ALA A 241 3.15 14.72 4.03
CA ALA A 241 2.88 14.74 2.59
C ALA A 241 1.44 15.20 2.31
N ILE A 242 0.54 14.90 3.24
CA ILE A 242 -0.87 15.32 3.27
C ILE A 242 -1.02 16.85 3.34
N ALA A 243 -0.08 17.58 3.98
CA ALA A 243 -0.14 19.04 4.09
C ALA A 243 0.04 19.76 2.74
N ASN A 244 0.58 19.08 1.74
CA ASN A 244 0.76 19.62 0.40
C ASN A 244 -0.47 19.38 -0.51
N ILE A 245 -1.54 18.74 -0.01
CA ILE A 245 -2.84 18.67 -0.69
C ILE A 245 -3.58 19.98 -0.37
N THR A 246 -3.38 21.01 -1.18
CA THR A 246 -4.00 22.33 -0.97
C THR A 246 -5.49 22.33 -1.31
N GLU A 247 -6.25 23.22 -0.66
CA GLU A 247 -7.72 23.30 -0.78
C GLU A 247 -8.26 23.44 -2.22
N SER A 248 -7.46 23.98 -3.15
CA SER A 248 -7.88 24.17 -4.54
C SER A 248 -8.08 22.86 -5.32
N SER A 249 -7.76 21.71 -4.71
CA SER A 249 -7.96 20.36 -5.26
C SER A 249 -9.16 19.60 -4.65
N ARG A 250 -10.04 20.30 -3.91
CA ARG A 250 -10.98 19.69 -2.96
C ARG A 250 -12.06 18.79 -3.57
N PHE A 251 -12.20 17.64 -2.92
CA PHE A 251 -13.37 16.75 -2.80
C PHE A 251 -14.22 16.63 -4.07
N MET A 252 -13.89 15.65 -4.92
CA MET A 252 -14.83 15.21 -5.95
C MET A 252 -15.92 14.35 -5.31
N SER A 253 -16.87 14.99 -4.65
CA SER A 253 -18.13 14.33 -4.28
C SER A 253 -19.06 14.38 -5.49
N TYR A 254 -19.30 13.23 -6.12
CA TYR A 254 -20.40 13.11 -7.07
C TYR A 254 -21.68 12.95 -6.26
N THR A 255 -22.50 14.00 -6.20
CA THR A 255 -23.91 13.85 -5.89
C THR A 255 -24.56 13.21 -7.11
N SER A 256 -24.99 11.95 -7.00
CA SER A 256 -25.92 11.36 -7.97
C SER A 256 -27.23 12.14 -7.91
N ASN A 257 -27.58 12.83 -9.00
CA ASN A 257 -28.95 13.28 -9.25
C ASN A 257 -29.87 12.09 -9.50
#